data_AF-A0A954HGM2-F1
#
_entry.id   AF-A0A954HGM2-F1
#
_cell.length_a   1.000
_cell.length_b   1.000
_cell.length_c   1.000
_cell.angle_alpha   90.00
_cell.angle_beta   90.00
_cell.angle_gamma   90.00
#
_symmetry.space_group_name_H-M   'P 1'
#
loop_
_entity.id
_entity.type
_entity.pdbx_description
1 polymer ?
#
loop_
_entity_poly.entity_id
_entity_poly.type
_entity_poly.pdbx_seq_one_letter_code
_entity_poly.pdbx_strand_id
1 'polypeptide(L)'
;MWRTSMVVLGCLIAAPSLATAADIKGEVTLAGDPLAGASVTFWAASANAPAEKLEAATSDDSGAFSFDRNLIPKSSIPYIIAKKSDDASTVLFAAVGSHHADTVVVNELTTVAGAFTFAQFLSGENISGNGPGLTIAEGHSQNLVDSMTGQWGHVLLDPFNSTQNTTLVRINTLAALISAYGTNADNEWKQRFLAASTPMNGDVPKDTLSAMVGIAKSAWAQPKELYALFDKAYPQPRDGFPYVLTNNVPASRRSTPFVPYLAYAPEDFSLILAFAGGGIYAPGK
;
A
#
# COMPACT_ATOMS: atom_id res chain seq x y z
N MET A 1 -28.23 48.23 -48.32
CA MET A 1 -27.56 47.51 -47.23
C MET A 1 -28.14 46.10 -47.17
N TRP A 2 -27.43 45.09 -47.68
CA TRP A 2 -27.57 43.70 -47.21
C TRP A 2 -26.30 42.95 -47.60
N ARG A 3 -25.58 42.41 -46.61
CA ARG A 3 -24.41 41.56 -46.78
C ARG A 3 -24.87 40.12 -46.57
N THR A 4 -24.69 39.29 -47.58
CA THR A 4 -24.85 37.84 -47.53
C THR A 4 -23.64 37.23 -46.81
N SER A 5 -23.86 36.64 -45.63
CA SER A 5 -22.85 35.86 -44.91
C SER A 5 -23.03 34.39 -45.26
N MET A 6 -22.02 33.79 -45.89
CA MET A 6 -21.95 32.37 -46.19
C MET A 6 -21.27 31.67 -45.01
N VAL A 7 -21.99 30.80 -44.29
CA VAL A 7 -21.42 29.97 -43.21
C VAL A 7 -20.97 28.65 -43.82
N VAL A 8 -19.66 28.40 -43.81
CA VAL A 8 -19.07 27.10 -44.16
C VAL A 8 -19.07 26.23 -42.91
N LEU A 9 -19.86 25.16 -42.93
CA LEU A 9 -19.92 24.16 -41.86
C LEU A 9 -18.76 23.17 -42.04
N GLY A 10 -17.70 23.35 -41.24
CA GLY A 10 -16.57 22.43 -41.19
C GLY A 10 -16.95 21.14 -40.47
N CYS A 11 -17.00 20.03 -41.19
CA CYS A 11 -17.21 18.69 -40.64
C CYS A 11 -15.90 18.22 -39.99
N LEU A 12 -15.82 18.23 -38.65
CA LEU A 12 -14.71 17.59 -37.92
C LEU A 12 -14.85 16.08 -38.05
N ILE A 13 -13.96 15.47 -38.83
CA ILE A 13 -13.75 14.03 -38.84
C ILE A 13 -12.97 13.69 -37.58
N ALA A 14 -13.65 13.17 -36.56
CA ALA A 14 -12.99 12.56 -35.41
C ALA A 14 -12.30 11.28 -35.89
N ALA A 15 -10.96 11.27 -35.90
CA ALA A 15 -10.21 10.05 -36.13
C ALA A 15 -10.45 9.10 -34.93
N PRO A 16 -10.71 7.80 -35.16
CA PRO A 16 -10.77 6.84 -34.08
C PRO A 16 -9.38 6.77 -33.42
N SER A 17 -9.33 6.96 -32.10
CA SER A 17 -8.15 6.64 -31.32
C SER A 17 -7.85 5.16 -31.51
N LEU A 18 -6.70 4.86 -32.09
CA LEU A 18 -6.14 3.51 -32.07
C LEU A 18 -5.99 3.13 -30.59
N ALA A 19 -6.75 2.13 -30.14
CA ALA A 19 -6.48 1.49 -28.86
C ALA A 19 -5.04 0.97 -28.91
N THR A 20 -4.15 1.63 -28.17
CA THR A 20 -2.78 1.21 -27.96
C THR A 20 -2.76 -0.08 -27.13
N ALA A 21 -1.68 -0.84 -27.30
CA ALA A 21 -1.45 -2.18 -26.75
C ALA A 21 -1.62 -2.28 -25.22
N ALA A 22 -1.61 -3.51 -24.68
CA ALA A 22 -2.01 -3.85 -23.30
C ALA A 22 -1.26 -3.09 -22.19
N ASP A 23 -1.76 -1.90 -21.85
CA ASP A 23 -1.27 -1.06 -20.76
C ASP A 23 -1.56 -1.69 -19.39
N ILE A 24 -0.67 -1.46 -18.41
CA ILE A 24 -1.00 -1.59 -17.00
C ILE A 24 -1.74 -0.33 -16.58
N LYS A 25 -3.02 -0.46 -16.26
CA LYS A 25 -3.80 0.61 -15.67
C LYS A 25 -3.61 0.59 -14.16
N GLY A 26 -3.58 1.74 -13.53
CA GLY A 26 -3.53 1.76 -12.08
C GLY A 26 -4.19 2.97 -11.45
N GLU A 27 -4.32 2.88 -10.14
CA GLU A 27 -4.91 3.92 -9.31
C GLU A 27 -4.06 4.09 -8.05
N VAL A 28 -3.82 5.32 -7.64
CA VAL A 28 -3.22 5.64 -6.35
C VAL A 28 -4.32 6.15 -5.42
N THR A 29 -4.45 5.54 -4.25
CA THR A 29 -5.40 5.99 -3.22
C THR A 29 -4.68 6.24 -1.90
N LEU A 30 -5.23 7.16 -1.10
CA LEU A 30 -4.76 7.49 0.23
C LEU A 30 -5.97 7.81 1.11
N ALA A 31 -6.04 7.16 2.27
CA ALA A 31 -7.13 7.21 3.23
C ALA A 31 -8.52 6.86 2.64
N GLY A 32 -8.53 6.06 1.57
CA GLY A 32 -9.74 5.65 0.85
C GLY A 32 -10.16 6.60 -0.28
N ASP A 33 -9.50 7.75 -0.43
CA ASP A 33 -9.76 8.71 -1.50
C ASP A 33 -8.71 8.61 -2.62
N PRO A 34 -9.06 8.94 -3.87
CA PRO A 34 -8.10 9.04 -4.96
C PRO A 34 -7.01 10.08 -4.68
N LEU A 35 -5.74 9.71 -4.92
CA LEU A 35 -4.61 10.60 -4.73
C LEU A 35 -4.19 11.25 -6.05
N ALA A 36 -4.73 12.42 -6.32
CA ALA A 36 -4.42 13.20 -7.52
C ALA A 36 -3.01 13.83 -7.48
N GLY A 37 -2.37 13.91 -8.65
CA GLY A 37 -1.08 14.58 -8.81
C GLY A 37 0.12 13.85 -8.21
N ALA A 38 -0.03 12.61 -7.73
CA ALA A 38 1.06 11.83 -7.18
C ALA A 38 2.11 11.52 -8.27
N SER A 39 3.39 11.60 -7.93
CA SER A 39 4.45 11.14 -8.82
C SER A 39 4.53 9.62 -8.74
N VAL A 40 4.19 8.95 -9.83
CA VAL A 40 4.16 7.48 -9.93
C VAL A 40 5.33 7.02 -10.76
N THR A 41 6.16 6.12 -10.23
CA THR A 41 7.31 5.55 -10.94
C THR A 41 7.15 4.05 -11.06
N PHE A 42 7.33 3.54 -12.28
CA PHE A 42 7.33 2.13 -12.60
C PHE A 42 8.74 1.58 -12.63
N TRP A 43 8.98 0.49 -11.92
CA TRP A 43 10.27 -0.12 -11.73
C TRP A 43 10.26 -1.61 -12.07
N ALA A 44 11.43 -2.15 -12.38
CA ALA A 44 11.67 -3.59 -12.50
C ALA A 44 12.89 -4.00 -11.67
N ALA A 45 12.69 -4.91 -10.72
CA ALA A 45 13.78 -5.53 -9.98
C ALA A 45 14.27 -6.80 -10.69
N SER A 46 15.59 -6.95 -10.82
CA SER A 46 16.21 -8.14 -11.41
C SER A 46 17.15 -8.82 -10.42
N ALA A 47 17.40 -10.12 -10.63
CA ALA A 47 18.26 -10.90 -9.74
C ALA A 47 19.68 -10.31 -9.67
N ASN A 48 20.13 -10.02 -8.44
CA ASN A 48 21.46 -9.50 -8.11
C ASN A 48 21.86 -8.22 -8.86
N ALA A 49 20.88 -7.43 -9.30
CA ALA A 49 21.09 -6.13 -9.91
C ALA A 49 20.27 -5.06 -9.18
N PRO A 50 20.66 -3.78 -9.25
CA PRO A 50 19.78 -2.67 -8.90
C PRO A 50 18.51 -2.71 -9.76
N ALA A 51 17.40 -2.23 -9.21
CA ALA A 51 16.17 -2.04 -9.95
C ALA A 51 16.33 -0.98 -11.04
N GLU A 52 15.70 -1.22 -12.18
CA GLU A 52 15.65 -0.33 -13.31
C GLU A 52 14.36 0.48 -13.26
N LYS A 53 14.46 1.81 -13.45
CA LYS A 53 13.30 2.66 -13.67
C LYS A 53 12.84 2.50 -15.10
N LEU A 54 11.62 2.00 -15.30
CA LEU A 54 11.03 1.78 -16.61
C LEU A 54 10.35 3.03 -17.15
N GLU A 55 9.49 3.64 -16.32
CA GLU A 55 8.66 4.77 -16.72
C GLU A 55 8.27 5.62 -15.50
N ALA A 56 7.79 6.84 -15.72
CA ALA A 56 7.16 7.65 -14.68
C ALA A 56 5.96 8.42 -15.26
N ALA A 57 4.94 8.58 -14.42
CA ALA A 57 3.72 9.30 -14.72
C ALA A 57 3.32 10.17 -13.52
N THR A 58 2.28 10.97 -13.71
CA THR A 58 1.59 11.68 -12.62
C THR A 58 0.15 11.18 -12.60
N SER A 59 -0.39 10.87 -11.43
CA SER A 59 -1.79 10.45 -11.32
C SER A 59 -2.73 11.61 -11.64
N ASP A 60 -3.83 11.32 -12.32
CA ASP A 60 -4.85 12.32 -12.68
C ASP A 60 -5.79 12.65 -11.49
N ASP A 61 -6.82 13.46 -11.73
CA ASP A 61 -7.79 13.87 -10.70
C ASP A 61 -8.57 12.69 -10.08
N SER A 62 -8.62 11.54 -10.75
CA SER A 62 -9.20 10.29 -10.26
C SER A 62 -8.16 9.35 -9.65
N GLY A 63 -6.93 9.82 -9.41
CA GLY A 63 -5.82 9.01 -8.92
C GLY A 63 -5.27 8.03 -9.95
N ALA A 64 -5.77 8.06 -11.20
CA ALA A 64 -5.46 7.05 -12.20
C ALA A 64 -4.13 7.32 -12.92
N PHE A 65 -3.47 6.26 -13.37
CA PHE A 65 -2.28 6.30 -14.21
C PHE A 65 -2.25 5.08 -15.16
N SER A 66 -1.34 5.11 -16.14
CA SER A 66 -1.13 4.02 -17.10
C SER A 66 0.35 3.87 -17.44
N PHE A 67 0.83 2.64 -17.61
CA PHE A 67 2.20 2.33 -18.05
C PHE A 67 2.22 1.28 -19.15
N ASP A 68 3.21 1.36 -20.03
CA ASP A 68 3.40 0.34 -21.08
C ASP A 68 3.97 -0.95 -20.47
N ARG A 69 3.18 -2.02 -20.51
CA ARG A 69 3.59 -3.35 -20.04
C ARG A 69 4.80 -3.89 -20.78
N ASN A 70 4.99 -3.53 -22.05
CA ASN A 70 6.08 -4.05 -22.86
C ASN A 70 7.45 -3.58 -22.39
N LEU A 71 7.50 -2.59 -21.49
CA LEU A 71 8.72 -2.15 -20.82
C LEU A 71 9.24 -3.17 -19.80
N ILE A 72 8.42 -4.12 -19.34
CA ILE A 72 8.81 -5.08 -18.30
C ILE A 72 9.85 -6.06 -18.85
N PRO A 73 11.09 -6.07 -18.31
CA PRO A 73 12.09 -7.04 -18.71
C PRO A 73 11.66 -8.47 -18.31
N LYS A 74 12.03 -9.46 -19.13
CA LYS A 74 11.77 -10.87 -18.80
C LYS A 74 12.45 -11.25 -17.49
N SER A 75 11.75 -12.06 -16.68
CA SER A 75 12.26 -12.56 -15.40
C SER A 75 12.59 -11.45 -14.38
N SER A 76 11.96 -10.29 -14.51
CA SER A 76 12.01 -9.20 -13.53
C SER A 76 10.76 -9.23 -12.64
N ILE A 77 10.84 -8.57 -11.48
CA ILE A 77 9.72 -8.31 -10.59
C ILE A 77 9.30 -6.84 -10.78
N PRO A 78 8.20 -6.57 -11.50
CA PRO A 78 7.69 -5.21 -11.66
C PRO A 78 7.06 -4.70 -10.36
N TYR A 79 7.30 -3.43 -10.04
CA TYR A 79 6.70 -2.76 -8.89
C TYR A 79 6.52 -1.27 -9.14
N ILE A 80 5.64 -0.65 -8.38
CA ILE A 80 5.29 0.76 -8.51
C ILE A 80 5.50 1.47 -7.19
N ILE A 81 6.03 2.68 -7.27
CA ILE A 81 6.16 3.60 -6.16
C ILE A 81 5.41 4.88 -6.50
N ALA A 82 4.52 5.30 -5.61
CA ALA A 82 3.80 6.56 -5.73
C ALA A 82 4.21 7.50 -4.59
N LYS A 83 4.47 8.77 -4.90
CA LYS A 83 4.80 9.81 -3.94
C LYS A 83 3.77 10.91 -3.99
N LYS A 84 3.26 11.29 -2.83
CA LYS A 84 2.34 12.42 -2.71
C LYS A 84 3.06 13.72 -3.11
N SER A 85 2.38 14.60 -3.86
CA SER A 85 2.99 15.79 -4.48
C SER A 85 3.31 16.91 -3.49
N ASP A 86 2.45 17.14 -2.52
CA ASP A 86 2.60 18.17 -1.47
C ASP A 86 3.41 17.68 -0.26
N ASP A 87 3.64 16.37 -0.16
CA ASP A 87 4.47 15.74 0.86
C ASP A 87 5.13 14.46 0.32
N ALA A 88 6.30 14.64 -0.32
CA ALA A 88 7.04 13.53 -0.91
C ALA A 88 7.55 12.49 0.11
N SER A 89 7.42 12.73 1.43
CA SER A 89 7.70 11.72 2.46
C SER A 89 6.54 10.73 2.67
N THR A 90 5.37 11.01 2.08
CA THR A 90 4.31 10.01 1.93
C THR A 90 4.58 9.22 0.65
N VAL A 91 5.14 8.02 0.84
CA VAL A 91 5.56 7.08 -0.22
C VAL A 91 4.75 5.80 -0.08
N LEU A 92 4.04 5.46 -1.16
CA LEU A 92 3.24 4.24 -1.29
C LEU A 92 3.91 3.26 -2.26
N PHE A 93 3.65 1.97 -2.07
CA PHE A 93 4.27 0.89 -2.81
C PHE A 93 3.25 -0.19 -3.20
N ALA A 94 3.44 -0.78 -4.38
CA ALA A 94 2.76 -2.01 -4.78
C ALA A 94 3.67 -2.88 -5.65
N ALA A 95 3.72 -4.19 -5.39
CA ALA A 95 4.29 -5.16 -6.31
C ALA A 95 3.23 -5.50 -7.38
N VAL A 96 3.61 -5.52 -8.67
CA VAL A 96 2.66 -5.56 -9.80
C VAL A 96 2.17 -6.99 -10.14
N GLY A 97 2.49 -8.00 -9.33
CA GLY A 97 2.00 -9.36 -9.57
C GLY A 97 2.84 -10.12 -10.61
N SER A 98 3.22 -11.36 -10.35
CA SER A 98 3.85 -12.25 -11.36
C SER A 98 2.89 -12.68 -12.48
N HIS A 99 1.58 -12.50 -12.29
CA HIS A 99 0.57 -12.71 -13.33
C HIS A 99 0.41 -11.53 -14.30
N HIS A 100 1.20 -10.46 -14.13
CA HIS A 100 1.10 -9.22 -14.91
C HIS A 100 -0.34 -8.71 -14.90
N ALA A 101 -0.76 -8.16 -13.77
CA ALA A 101 -2.12 -7.66 -13.64
C ALA A 101 -2.39 -6.51 -14.62
N ASP A 102 -3.55 -6.54 -15.27
CA ASP A 102 -4.03 -5.44 -16.12
C ASP A 102 -4.33 -4.19 -15.30
N THR A 103 -4.57 -4.37 -14.00
CA THR A 103 -4.84 -3.32 -13.03
C THR A 103 -3.93 -3.43 -11.82
N VAL A 104 -3.54 -2.28 -11.26
CA VAL A 104 -2.80 -2.22 -9.99
C VAL A 104 -3.24 -1.02 -9.17
N VAL A 105 -3.54 -1.26 -7.90
CA VAL A 105 -3.83 -0.22 -6.91
C VAL A 105 -2.60 -0.01 -6.05
N VAL A 106 -2.23 1.24 -5.83
CA VAL A 106 -1.13 1.65 -4.96
C VAL A 106 -1.72 2.39 -3.77
N ASN A 107 -1.74 1.76 -2.60
CA ASN A 107 -2.35 2.31 -1.40
C ASN A 107 -1.60 1.87 -0.12
N GLU A 108 -2.14 2.20 1.04
CA GLU A 108 -1.52 1.88 2.31
C GLU A 108 -1.42 0.37 2.58
N LEU A 109 -2.44 -0.40 2.21
CA LEU A 109 -2.44 -1.85 2.38
C LEU A 109 -1.36 -2.50 1.52
N THR A 110 -1.27 -2.15 0.23
CA THR A 110 -0.22 -2.68 -0.65
C THR A 110 1.17 -2.26 -0.19
N THR A 111 1.28 -1.06 0.41
CA THR A 111 2.53 -0.56 0.98
C THR A 111 2.97 -1.40 2.17
N VAL A 112 2.07 -1.70 3.12
CA VAL A 112 2.40 -2.55 4.28
C VAL A 112 2.75 -3.96 3.82
N ALA A 113 1.94 -4.56 2.93
CA ALA A 113 2.19 -5.91 2.42
C ALA A 113 3.57 -6.01 1.75
N GLY A 114 3.85 -5.10 0.81
CA GLY A 114 5.11 -5.06 0.10
C GLY A 114 6.31 -4.77 1.01
N ALA A 115 6.19 -3.80 1.92
CA ALA A 115 7.28 -3.47 2.83
C ALA A 115 7.66 -4.65 3.74
N PHE A 116 6.68 -5.45 4.19
CA PHE A 116 6.94 -6.62 5.02
C PHE A 116 7.53 -7.78 4.23
N THR A 117 7.03 -8.06 3.02
CA THR A 117 7.51 -9.21 2.24
C THR A 117 8.85 -8.94 1.54
N PHE A 118 9.10 -7.68 1.15
CA PHE A 118 10.35 -7.25 0.54
C PHE A 118 11.35 -6.66 1.54
N ALA A 119 11.11 -6.68 2.85
CA ALA A 119 11.90 -5.97 3.85
C ALA A 119 13.43 -6.17 3.70
N GLN A 120 13.87 -7.40 3.44
CA GLN A 120 15.28 -7.73 3.27
C GLN A 120 15.89 -7.32 1.91
N PHE A 121 15.04 -7.04 0.91
CA PHE A 121 15.43 -6.70 -0.45
C PHE A 121 15.28 -5.21 -0.78
N LEU A 122 14.48 -4.49 0.02
CA LEU A 122 14.16 -3.08 -0.21
C LEU A 122 15.14 -2.16 0.55
N SER A 123 15.74 -1.22 -0.18
CA SER A 123 16.55 -0.12 0.35
C SER A 123 16.15 1.18 -0.33
N GLY A 124 15.44 2.05 0.40
CA GLY A 124 14.73 3.17 -0.20
C GLY A 124 13.71 2.66 -1.22
N GLU A 125 13.89 3.06 -2.47
CA GLU A 125 13.04 2.66 -3.61
C GLU A 125 13.59 1.46 -4.39
N ASN A 126 14.80 1.01 -4.06
CA ASN A 126 15.51 -0.02 -4.81
C ASN A 126 15.24 -1.39 -4.22
N ILE A 127 14.72 -2.31 -5.04
CA ILE A 127 14.64 -3.74 -4.72
C ILE A 127 15.82 -4.46 -5.35
N SER A 128 16.58 -5.20 -4.54
CA SER A 128 17.65 -6.07 -5.04
C SER A 128 17.82 -7.32 -4.18
N GLY A 129 18.12 -8.44 -4.82
CA GLY A 129 18.25 -9.73 -4.15
C GLY A 129 18.36 -10.89 -5.14
N ASN A 130 18.41 -12.11 -4.63
CA ASN A 130 18.40 -13.30 -5.48
C ASN A 130 16.99 -13.52 -6.08
N GLY A 131 16.94 -13.99 -7.33
CA GLY A 131 15.67 -14.16 -8.08
C GLY A 131 14.58 -14.96 -7.35
N PRO A 132 14.88 -16.15 -6.77
CA PRO A 132 13.91 -16.91 -6.00
C PRO A 132 13.33 -16.12 -4.82
N GLY A 133 14.17 -15.44 -4.05
CA GLY A 133 13.73 -14.62 -2.92
C GLY A 133 12.81 -13.47 -3.34
N LEU A 134 13.11 -12.79 -4.45
CA LEU A 134 12.26 -11.74 -4.99
C LEU A 134 10.91 -12.27 -5.47
N THR A 135 10.90 -13.43 -6.11
CA THR A 135 9.66 -14.09 -6.57
C THR A 135 8.79 -14.53 -5.40
N ILE A 136 9.40 -15.06 -4.34
CA ILE A 136 8.70 -15.42 -3.11
C ILE A 136 8.12 -14.17 -2.43
N ALA A 137 8.91 -13.10 -2.30
CA ALA A 137 8.43 -11.85 -1.69
C ALA A 137 7.22 -11.26 -2.43
N GLU A 138 7.24 -11.31 -3.77
CA GLU A 138 6.13 -10.90 -4.62
C GLU A 138 4.88 -11.74 -4.34
N GLY A 139 4.97 -13.07 -4.46
CA GLY A 139 3.83 -13.96 -4.22
C GLY A 139 3.29 -13.88 -2.80
N HIS A 140 4.15 -13.68 -1.79
CA HIS A 140 3.71 -13.49 -0.41
C HIS A 140 2.98 -12.16 -0.20
N SER A 141 3.29 -11.12 -0.97
CA SER A 141 2.58 -9.84 -0.88
C SER A 141 1.11 -10.04 -1.23
N GLN A 142 0.81 -10.83 -2.27
CA GLN A 142 -0.55 -11.13 -2.73
C GLN A 142 -1.38 -11.93 -1.71
N ASN A 143 -0.72 -12.72 -0.85
CA ASN A 143 -1.40 -13.42 0.24
C ASN A 143 -1.89 -12.47 1.33
N LEU A 144 -1.20 -11.33 1.53
CA LEU A 144 -1.61 -10.28 2.47
C LEU A 144 -2.60 -9.31 1.83
N VAL A 145 -2.29 -8.80 0.64
CA VAL A 145 -3.05 -7.77 -0.07
C VAL A 145 -2.96 -8.03 -1.56
N ASP A 146 -4.12 -8.12 -2.20
CA ASP A 146 -4.23 -8.26 -3.65
C ASP A 146 -3.96 -6.89 -4.29
N SER A 147 -2.84 -6.77 -5.01
CA SER A 147 -2.46 -5.51 -5.66
C SER A 147 -3.39 -5.12 -6.80
N MET A 148 -4.19 -6.04 -7.35
CA MET A 148 -5.14 -5.72 -8.42
C MET A 148 -6.32 -4.90 -7.93
N THR A 149 -6.71 -5.12 -6.68
CA THR A 149 -7.87 -4.48 -6.04
C THR A 149 -7.46 -3.49 -4.96
N GLY A 150 -6.22 -3.57 -4.48
CA GLY A 150 -5.75 -2.82 -3.30
C GLY A 150 -6.43 -3.27 -2.00
N GLN A 151 -7.13 -4.40 -2.02
CA GLN A 151 -7.87 -4.95 -0.88
C GLN A 151 -7.14 -6.16 -0.30
N TRP A 152 -7.61 -6.64 0.86
CA TRP A 152 -7.04 -7.81 1.53
C TRP A 152 -6.97 -9.03 0.62
N GLY A 153 -5.84 -9.73 0.68
CA GLY A 153 -5.63 -10.97 -0.03
C GLY A 153 -6.52 -12.09 0.52
N HIS A 154 -6.89 -13.03 -0.35
CA HIS A 154 -7.79 -14.12 0.03
C HIS A 154 -7.26 -15.00 1.18
N VAL A 155 -5.94 -15.20 1.28
CA VAL A 155 -5.32 -15.97 2.38
C VAL A 155 -5.49 -15.23 3.70
N LEU A 156 -5.23 -13.91 3.73
CA LEU A 156 -5.43 -13.09 4.92
C LEU A 156 -6.87 -13.14 5.44
N LEU A 157 -7.85 -13.19 4.52
CA LEU A 157 -9.28 -13.24 4.85
C LEU A 157 -9.80 -14.65 5.15
N ASP A 158 -9.00 -15.70 4.98
CA ASP A 158 -9.46 -17.05 5.25
C ASP A 158 -9.79 -17.22 6.75
N PRO A 159 -10.57 -18.25 7.15
CA PRO A 159 -10.93 -18.43 8.55
C PRO A 159 -9.74 -18.66 9.49
N PHE A 160 -8.63 -19.22 9.00
CA PHE A 160 -7.42 -19.45 9.80
C PHE A 160 -6.71 -18.15 10.16
N ASN A 161 -6.76 -17.15 9.27
CA ASN A 161 -6.07 -15.90 9.45
C ASN A 161 -6.99 -14.81 10.01
N SER A 162 -8.21 -14.69 9.51
CA SER A 162 -9.16 -13.66 9.93
C SER A 162 -9.69 -13.85 11.36
N THR A 163 -9.71 -15.09 11.88
CA THR A 163 -10.28 -15.39 13.21
C THR A 163 -9.30 -15.98 14.21
N GLN A 164 -8.21 -16.64 13.76
CA GLN A 164 -7.30 -17.34 14.67
C GLN A 164 -5.96 -16.62 14.89
N ASN A 165 -5.70 -15.53 14.16
CA ASN A 165 -4.56 -14.66 14.44
C ASN A 165 -4.91 -13.18 14.28
N THR A 166 -3.95 -12.31 14.57
CA THR A 166 -4.14 -10.85 14.58
C THR A 166 -3.53 -10.14 13.38
N THR A 167 -3.12 -10.86 12.33
CA THR A 167 -2.47 -10.27 11.15
C THR A 167 -3.38 -9.27 10.44
N LEU A 168 -4.69 -9.58 10.30
CA LEU A 168 -5.66 -8.67 9.68
C LEU A 168 -5.80 -7.35 10.44
N VAL A 169 -5.87 -7.39 11.77
CA VAL A 169 -5.96 -6.16 12.58
C VAL A 169 -4.63 -5.40 12.61
N ARG A 170 -3.49 -6.10 12.60
CA ARG A 170 -2.16 -5.49 12.56
C ARG A 170 -1.91 -4.75 11.24
N ILE A 171 -2.20 -5.37 10.09
CA ILE A 171 -2.01 -4.73 8.79
C ILE A 171 -2.88 -3.49 8.64
N ASN A 172 -4.14 -3.54 9.09
CA ASN A 172 -5.05 -2.41 9.05
C ASN A 172 -4.60 -1.26 9.96
N THR A 173 -4.10 -1.57 11.17
CA THR A 173 -3.53 -0.55 12.06
C THR A 173 -2.28 0.10 11.46
N LEU A 174 -1.39 -0.67 10.83
CA LEU A 174 -0.22 -0.13 10.15
C LEU A 174 -0.60 0.73 8.93
N ALA A 175 -1.56 0.28 8.14
CA ALA A 175 -2.07 1.04 6.99
C ALA A 175 -2.71 2.36 7.45
N ALA A 176 -3.47 2.34 8.55
CA ALA A 176 -4.01 3.56 9.14
C ALA A 176 -2.94 4.54 9.62
N LEU A 177 -1.78 4.07 10.10
CA LEU A 177 -0.65 4.96 10.43
C LEU A 177 -0.12 5.68 9.19
N ILE A 178 -0.06 5.02 8.04
CA ILE A 178 0.30 5.65 6.75
C ILE A 178 -0.76 6.68 6.35
N SER A 179 -2.05 6.34 6.47
CA SER A 179 -3.15 7.27 6.19
C SER A 179 -3.04 8.54 7.05
N ALA A 180 -2.81 8.39 8.36
CA ALA A 180 -2.63 9.52 9.27
C ALA A 180 -1.42 10.37 8.87
N TYR A 181 -0.28 9.72 8.57
CA TYR A 181 0.93 10.40 8.11
C TYR A 181 0.66 11.27 6.87
N GLY A 182 -0.03 10.72 5.87
CA GLY A 182 -0.24 11.39 4.58
C GLY A 182 -1.35 12.45 4.55
N THR A 183 -2.24 12.48 5.55
CA THR A 183 -3.44 13.33 5.53
C THR A 183 -3.44 14.41 6.59
N ASN A 184 -3.38 14.05 7.88
CA ASN A 184 -3.71 14.97 8.97
C ASN A 184 -2.67 15.04 10.10
N ALA A 185 -1.61 14.23 10.05
CA ALA A 185 -0.53 14.28 11.02
C ALA A 185 0.26 15.61 10.97
N ASP A 186 0.50 16.19 12.14
CA ASP A 186 1.43 17.29 12.31
C ASP A 186 2.90 16.81 12.25
N ASN A 187 3.84 17.76 12.17
CA ASN A 187 5.27 17.44 12.07
C ASN A 187 5.81 16.66 13.29
N GLU A 188 5.27 16.90 14.48
CA GLU A 188 5.68 16.18 15.69
C GLU A 188 5.27 14.71 15.61
N TRP A 189 4.02 14.44 15.20
CA TRP A 189 3.51 13.09 14.98
C TRP A 189 4.34 12.36 13.93
N LYS A 190 4.63 13.01 12.79
CA LYS A 190 5.47 12.43 11.73
C LYS A 190 6.86 12.07 12.23
N GLN A 191 7.51 12.98 12.96
CA GLN A 191 8.84 12.72 13.54
C GLN A 191 8.83 11.56 14.51
N ARG A 192 7.82 11.48 15.39
CA ARG A 192 7.66 10.35 16.32
C ARG A 192 7.42 9.04 15.61
N PHE A 193 6.58 9.03 14.57
CA PHE A 193 6.32 7.86 13.75
C PHE A 193 7.58 7.34 13.05
N LEU A 194 8.35 8.21 12.41
CA LEU A 194 9.61 7.83 11.77
C LEU A 194 10.62 7.30 12.79
N ALA A 195 10.77 7.99 13.95
CA ALA A 195 11.65 7.53 15.02
C ALA A 195 11.24 6.15 15.57
N ALA A 196 9.95 5.93 15.82
CA ALA A 196 9.42 4.64 16.29
C ALA A 196 9.60 3.51 15.26
N SER A 197 9.71 3.86 13.98
CA SER A 197 9.89 2.92 12.88
C SER A 197 11.36 2.61 12.58
N THR A 198 12.31 3.11 13.39
CA THR A 198 13.75 2.88 13.17
C THR A 198 14.10 1.40 13.41
N PRO A 199 14.63 0.68 12.40
CA PRO A 199 15.04 -0.70 12.60
C PRO A 199 16.25 -0.80 13.53
N MET A 200 16.38 -1.94 14.22
CA MET A 200 17.57 -2.24 15.02
C MET A 200 18.81 -2.16 14.13
N ASN A 201 19.77 -1.32 14.53
CA ASN A 201 21.02 -1.06 13.80
C ASN A 201 20.86 -0.44 12.41
N GLY A 202 19.78 0.33 12.16
CA GLY A 202 19.62 1.09 10.92
C GLY A 202 19.34 2.57 11.16
N ASP A 203 19.24 3.31 10.06
CA ASP A 203 18.96 4.74 10.08
C ASP A 203 17.47 5.03 10.30
N VAL A 204 17.18 6.22 10.81
CA VAL A 204 15.81 6.72 10.92
C VAL A 204 15.19 6.79 9.51
N PRO A 205 14.02 6.16 9.29
CA PRO A 205 13.27 6.25 8.05
C PRO A 205 12.99 7.70 7.62
N LYS A 206 12.93 7.93 6.31
CA LYS A 206 12.68 9.27 5.74
C LYS A 206 11.27 9.42 5.17
N ASP A 207 10.57 8.30 5.02
CA ASP A 207 9.26 8.22 4.38
C ASP A 207 8.47 7.01 4.92
N THR A 208 7.18 6.95 4.56
CA THR A 208 6.28 5.88 5.00
C THR A 208 6.68 4.48 4.53
N LEU A 209 7.28 4.34 3.34
CA LEU A 209 7.74 3.04 2.83
C LEU A 209 8.92 2.50 3.65
N SER A 210 9.96 3.32 3.83
CA SER A 210 11.13 2.98 4.65
C SER A 210 10.73 2.80 6.13
N ALA A 211 9.71 3.51 6.61
CA ALA A 211 9.17 3.29 7.95
C ALA A 211 8.55 1.90 8.08
N MET A 212 7.71 1.47 7.13
CA MET A 212 7.17 0.12 7.15
C MET A 212 8.23 -0.96 7.02
N VAL A 213 9.28 -0.76 6.21
CA VAL A 213 10.44 -1.67 6.16
C VAL A 213 11.15 -1.74 7.51
N GLY A 214 11.31 -0.60 8.18
CA GLY A 214 11.93 -0.53 9.50
C GLY A 214 11.13 -1.29 10.55
N ILE A 215 9.80 -1.12 10.57
CA ILE A 215 8.89 -1.91 11.41
C ILE A 215 9.00 -3.40 11.05
N ALA A 216 8.98 -3.78 9.78
CA ALA A 216 9.09 -5.18 9.37
C ALA A 216 10.39 -5.84 9.85
N LYS A 217 11.52 -5.12 9.80
CA LYS A 217 12.83 -5.59 10.28
C LYS A 217 12.93 -5.68 11.80
N SER A 218 12.09 -4.96 12.54
CA SER A 218 12.18 -4.84 14.00
C SER A 218 10.81 -4.67 14.65
N ALA A 219 9.89 -5.58 14.33
CA ALA A 219 8.46 -5.44 14.64
C ALA A 219 8.14 -5.38 16.15
N TRP A 220 9.07 -5.80 16.99
CA TRP A 220 8.98 -5.81 18.45
C TRP A 220 9.54 -4.52 19.10
N ALA A 221 10.20 -3.64 18.34
CA ALA A 221 11.01 -2.57 18.91
C ALA A 221 10.19 -1.46 19.59
N GLN A 222 9.13 -0.96 18.93
CA GLN A 222 8.33 0.18 19.42
C GLN A 222 6.80 -0.02 19.27
N PRO A 223 6.24 -1.21 19.55
CA PRO A 223 4.82 -1.46 19.31
C PRO A 223 3.89 -0.57 20.15
N LYS A 224 4.30 -0.21 21.38
CA LYS A 224 3.54 0.70 22.26
C LYS A 224 3.47 2.12 21.70
N GLU A 225 4.58 2.63 21.19
CA GLU A 225 4.63 3.99 20.62
C GLU A 225 3.85 4.06 19.30
N LEU A 226 4.02 3.07 18.42
CA LEU A 226 3.26 2.96 17.18
C LEU A 226 1.74 2.88 17.44
N TYR A 227 1.32 2.07 18.42
CA TYR A 227 -0.08 2.01 18.81
C TYR A 227 -0.58 3.33 19.44
N ALA A 228 0.25 4.01 20.25
CA ALA A 228 -0.11 5.31 20.83
C ALA A 228 -0.29 6.38 19.74
N LEU A 229 0.52 6.35 18.68
CA LEU A 229 0.38 7.22 17.52
C LEU A 229 -0.92 6.94 16.75
N PHE A 230 -1.28 5.66 16.58
CA PHE A 230 -2.58 5.25 16.02
C PHE A 230 -3.74 5.74 16.90
N ASP A 231 -3.64 5.59 18.22
CA ASP A 231 -4.65 6.04 19.18
C ASP A 231 -4.82 7.57 19.15
N LYS A 232 -3.73 8.32 19.04
CA LYS A 232 -3.74 9.77 18.89
C LYS A 232 -4.38 10.21 17.57
N ALA A 233 -4.08 9.52 16.46
CA ALA A 233 -4.62 9.86 15.14
C ALA A 233 -6.11 9.50 15.03
N TYR A 234 -6.54 8.42 15.67
CA TYR A 234 -7.90 7.88 15.56
C TYR A 234 -8.49 7.56 16.93
N PRO A 235 -8.74 8.55 17.80
CA PRO A 235 -9.12 8.30 19.20
C PRO A 235 -10.38 7.46 19.36
N GLN A 236 -10.46 6.71 20.47
CA GLN A 236 -11.69 6.00 20.83
C GLN A 236 -12.85 6.99 20.97
N PRO A 237 -14.02 6.72 20.37
CA PRO A 237 -15.20 7.53 20.58
C PRO A 237 -15.62 7.55 22.05
N ARG A 238 -16.22 8.65 22.50
CA ARG A 238 -16.68 8.82 23.89
C ARG A 238 -18.21 8.75 24.01
N ASP A 239 -18.87 8.17 23.02
CA ASP A 239 -20.32 8.20 22.82
C ASP A 239 -21.04 6.93 23.32
N GLY A 240 -20.43 6.20 24.25
CA GLY A 240 -20.96 4.97 24.86
C GLY A 240 -22.16 5.14 25.79
N PHE A 241 -22.87 4.05 26.07
CA PHE A 241 -24.10 4.03 26.86
C PHE A 241 -23.89 3.47 28.29
N PRO A 242 -24.54 4.05 29.34
CA PRO A 242 -25.34 5.26 29.29
C PRO A 242 -24.44 6.50 29.36
N TYR A 243 -25.04 7.68 29.18
CA TYR A 243 -24.50 8.96 29.64
C TYR A 243 -24.41 9.00 31.19
N VAL A 244 -23.79 7.98 31.80
CA VAL A 244 -23.56 7.80 33.25
C VAL A 244 -22.23 7.06 33.43
N LEU A 245 -21.42 7.62 34.31
CA LEU A 245 -19.98 7.43 34.59
C LEU A 245 -19.51 6.01 35.00
N THR A 246 -20.02 4.91 34.45
CA THR A 246 -19.62 3.57 34.91
C THR A 246 -19.43 2.46 33.88
N ASN A 247 -19.48 2.68 32.56
CA ASN A 247 -19.07 1.65 31.58
C ASN A 247 -18.37 2.22 30.33
N ASN A 248 -17.21 1.64 29.99
CA ASN A 248 -16.24 2.08 28.97
C ASN A 248 -16.48 1.51 27.55
N VAL A 249 -17.73 1.28 27.12
CA VAL A 249 -18.01 0.73 25.77
C VAL A 249 -18.62 1.81 24.87
N PRO A 250 -17.85 2.39 23.92
CA PRO A 250 -18.35 3.37 22.96
C PRO A 250 -19.45 2.81 22.06
N ALA A 251 -20.40 3.64 21.64
CA ALA A 251 -21.44 3.24 20.69
C ALA A 251 -20.92 3.26 19.24
N SER A 252 -19.99 4.18 18.95
CA SER A 252 -19.32 4.28 17.65
C SER A 252 -17.95 3.61 17.64
N ARG A 253 -17.46 3.33 16.42
CA ARG A 253 -16.09 2.88 16.15
C ARG A 253 -15.17 4.08 15.94
N ARG A 254 -13.85 3.91 16.15
CA ARG A 254 -12.82 4.88 15.71
C ARG A 254 -13.06 5.24 14.23
N SER A 255 -12.90 6.52 13.90
CA SER A 255 -13.01 7.02 12.52
C SER A 255 -11.71 6.78 11.75
N THR A 256 -11.37 5.52 11.47
CA THR A 256 -10.16 5.11 10.75
C THR A 256 -10.50 4.47 9.40
N PRO A 257 -9.65 4.61 8.35
CA PRO A 257 -9.98 4.10 7.01
C PRO A 257 -10.12 2.58 6.93
N PHE A 258 -9.41 1.84 7.78
CA PHE A 258 -9.35 0.38 7.70
C PHE A 258 -9.96 -0.28 8.94
N VAL A 259 -10.80 -1.30 8.71
CA VAL A 259 -11.43 -2.12 9.74
C VAL A 259 -11.30 -3.61 9.41
N PRO A 260 -11.11 -4.50 10.39
CA PRO A 260 -10.95 -4.24 11.83
C PRO A 260 -9.54 -3.71 12.20
N TYR A 261 -9.34 -3.23 13.43
CA TYR A 261 -8.06 -2.69 13.91
C TYR A 261 -7.75 -3.16 15.34
N LEU A 262 -6.51 -2.97 15.78
CA LEU A 262 -6.07 -3.30 17.14
C LEU A 262 -6.83 -2.48 18.20
N ALA A 263 -7.32 -3.16 19.24
CA ALA A 263 -7.99 -2.53 20.38
C ALA A 263 -7.02 -2.07 21.49
N TYR A 264 -5.80 -2.61 21.49
CA TYR A 264 -4.72 -2.29 22.42
C TYR A 264 -3.37 -2.53 21.74
N ALA A 265 -2.29 -1.99 22.33
CA ALA A 265 -0.94 -2.17 21.81
C ALA A 265 -0.55 -3.67 21.79
N PRO A 266 -0.06 -4.21 20.67
CA PRO A 266 0.39 -5.59 20.60
C PRO A 266 1.79 -5.72 21.23
N GLU A 267 2.26 -6.96 21.43
CA GLU A 267 3.66 -7.21 21.80
C GLU A 267 4.63 -6.95 20.65
N ASP A 268 4.16 -7.04 19.41
CA ASP A 268 4.89 -6.82 18.17
C ASP A 268 3.93 -6.58 17.00
N PHE A 269 4.46 -6.05 15.90
CA PHE A 269 3.73 -5.84 14.63
C PHE A 269 4.02 -6.91 13.56
N SER A 270 4.47 -8.11 13.94
CA SER A 270 4.77 -9.18 12.98
C SER A 270 3.51 -9.61 12.22
N LEU A 271 3.64 -9.91 10.94
CA LEU A 271 2.56 -10.41 10.10
C LEU A 271 2.79 -11.89 9.83
N ILE A 272 1.88 -12.74 10.33
CA ILE A 272 1.99 -14.20 10.22
C ILE A 272 0.76 -14.73 9.48
N LEU A 273 0.99 -15.50 8.42
CA LEU A 273 -0.07 -16.21 7.72
C LEU A 273 0.02 -17.71 8.02
N ALA A 274 -1.13 -18.30 8.35
CA ALA A 274 -1.33 -19.74 8.36
C ALA A 274 -1.84 -20.18 6.99
N PHE A 275 -1.33 -21.31 6.49
CA PHE A 275 -1.78 -21.89 5.23
C PHE A 275 -2.41 -23.26 5.48
N ALA A 276 -3.62 -23.46 4.97
CA ALA A 276 -4.30 -24.76 5.00
C ALA A 276 -3.76 -25.67 3.88
N GLY A 277 -3.80 -27.00 4.09
CA GLY A 277 -3.45 -28.00 3.07
C GLY A 277 -2.12 -28.75 3.26
N GLY A 278 -1.38 -28.47 4.33
CA GLY A 278 -0.24 -29.30 4.77
C GLY A 278 -0.64 -30.33 5.84
N GLY A 279 -0.11 -31.56 5.77
CA GLY A 279 -0.36 -32.63 6.76
C GLY A 279 -1.22 -33.78 6.24
N ILE A 280 -2.14 -34.32 7.06
CA ILE A 280 -3.01 -35.49 6.73
C ILE A 280 -3.91 -35.25 5.49
N TYR A 281 -4.07 -33.99 5.07
CA TYR A 281 -4.80 -33.55 3.88
C TYR A 281 -3.89 -33.17 2.70
N ALA A 282 -2.56 -33.26 2.86
CA ALA A 282 -1.68 -33.32 1.71
C ALA A 282 -1.80 -34.76 1.18
N PRO A 283 -2.46 -35.03 0.04
CA PRO A 283 -2.24 -36.30 -0.62
C PRO A 283 -0.74 -36.37 -0.85
N GLY A 284 -0.07 -37.30 -0.16
CA GLY A 284 1.32 -37.58 -0.46
C GLY A 284 1.39 -38.05 -1.90
N LYS A 285 1.76 -37.15 -2.81
CA LYS A 285 2.47 -37.33 -4.09
C LYS A 285 2.43 -36.06 -4.93
#